data_AF-A0AA42ED20-F1
#
_entry.id   AF-A0AA42ED20-F1
#
_cell.length_a   1.000
_cell.length_b   1.000
_cell.length_c   1.000
_cell.angle_alpha   90.00
_cell.angle_beta   90.00
_cell.angle_gamma   90.00
#
_symmetry.space_group_name_H-M   'P 1'
#
loop_
_entity.id
_entity.type
_entity.pdbx_description
1 polymer ?
#
loop_
_entity_poly.entity_id
_entity_poly.type
_entity_poly.pdbx_seq_one_letter_code
_entity_poly.pdbx_strand_id
1 'polypeptide(L)'
;MSLKKVTLASLILLGLTACGSSGGGSSDSTVNRNTSQTAEQQAQADKLAAEKAEAERLATEKAKEAEVASSQSALAKEELARLNKEKAEAEKLAAEAQAKAEQALKEKAEAEKLAAEAQAKAEQALKEKAEAEKLSAAAKTQLDNAIKNKTIAEKAAADAKIVLDNAVKAKAEAESLTAQAIEAKKQADETLKTIQEQIPAANSEKEKALAAQEQANQNLKEAQAQLIQATADKDAAIRAAAEAKATLADANKQKEEALRLATEANDAKKAAEAEKDNAMKLAQDAKIAAEQAKSEADAAKQEAERLAKEAQEAKIKAEEERLAAEKARQEKLASFIAIAKQAGLTDEEATQVAQDNLNGTLEQLPKVIEVFKAKKIAEEQARLQREIDSTKGFSENTYQQGFNHLNYSSSSSASNSCVNSVCTSWSGTTTTGKTLYNQKYSVVSGDYSARQGLLNGSWIDESSFSNIQVKGLKTQKDAIPNEGAATYSGKAFEGKTAGDLTYNVDFATRVGSGSVSGLPVGQVTLGEANINGTALSGKANSNGNYRLEFFGPNAEEIGGKMSLDGNNYGLAGTRGEIQK
;
A
#
# COMPACT_ATOMS: atom_id res chain seq x y z
N MET A 1 3.28 -16.48 3.02
CA MET A 1 2.27 -17.31 3.71
C MET A 1 1.25 -17.78 2.68
N SER A 2 1.03 -19.09 2.59
CA SER A 2 0.23 -19.75 1.55
C SER A 2 -1.27 -19.60 1.79
N LEU A 3 -2.00 -19.07 0.81
CA LEU A 3 -3.47 -19.17 0.77
C LEU A 3 -3.87 -20.02 -0.44
N LYS A 4 -4.59 -21.09 -0.13
CA LYS A 4 -4.98 -22.18 -1.01
C LYS A 4 -6.06 -21.72 -1.98
N LYS A 5 -5.89 -22.06 -3.26
CA LYS A 5 -6.89 -21.94 -4.31
C LYS A 5 -7.95 -23.02 -4.09
N VAL A 6 -9.23 -22.65 -4.07
CA VAL A 6 -10.36 -23.59 -4.17
C VAL A 6 -11.15 -23.21 -5.40
N THR A 7 -11.00 -24.02 -6.44
CA THR A 7 -11.76 -23.99 -7.68
C THR A 7 -12.98 -24.89 -7.48
N LEU A 8 -14.20 -24.38 -7.65
CA LEU A 8 -15.42 -25.20 -7.63
C LEU A 8 -16.07 -25.13 -9.01
N ALA A 9 -15.89 -26.20 -9.78
CA ALA A 9 -16.60 -26.46 -11.02
C ALA A 9 -17.75 -27.44 -10.72
N SER A 10 -18.98 -27.07 -11.07
CA SER A 10 -20.14 -27.96 -10.99
C SER A 10 -20.67 -28.23 -12.39
N LEU A 11 -20.18 -29.33 -12.97
CA LEU A 11 -20.75 -30.02 -14.13
C LEU A 11 -21.89 -30.92 -13.63
N ILE A 12 -23.13 -30.69 -14.10
CA ILE A 12 -24.23 -31.64 -13.92
C ILE A 12 -24.49 -32.31 -15.27
N LEU A 13 -24.05 -33.57 -15.36
CA LEU A 13 -24.39 -34.52 -16.39
C LEU A 13 -25.47 -35.44 -15.83
N LEU A 14 -26.63 -35.55 -16.48
CA LEU A 14 -27.62 -36.59 -16.19
C LEU A 14 -28.07 -37.22 -17.51
N GLY A 15 -27.41 -38.33 -17.84
CA GLY A 15 -28.02 -39.42 -18.56
C GLY A 15 -27.88 -40.67 -17.71
N LEU A 16 -28.96 -41.45 -17.57
CA LEU A 16 -28.94 -42.90 -17.74
C LEU A 16 -30.36 -43.48 -17.70
N THR A 17 -30.51 -44.44 -18.59
CA THR A 17 -31.64 -45.26 -18.99
C THR A 17 -31.90 -46.46 -18.07
N ALA A 18 -33.14 -46.95 -18.03
CA ALA A 18 -33.53 -48.38 -18.03
C ALA A 18 -35.06 -48.44 -18.24
N CYS A 19 -35.65 -49.01 -19.30
CA CYS A 19 -35.60 -50.36 -19.87
C CYS A 19 -36.30 -51.44 -19.03
N GLY A 20 -37.40 -51.98 -19.59
CA GLY A 20 -38.05 -53.26 -19.26
C GLY A 20 -39.50 -53.08 -18.76
N SER A 21 -40.51 -53.84 -19.18
CA SER A 21 -40.64 -54.92 -20.15
C SER A 21 -42.12 -55.34 -20.19
N SER A 22 -42.62 -55.76 -21.36
CA SER A 22 -43.62 -56.83 -21.57
C SER A 22 -45.10 -56.66 -21.18
N GLY A 23 -45.99 -56.80 -22.19
CA GLY A 23 -47.24 -57.57 -22.05
C GLY A 23 -48.47 -56.98 -22.75
N GLY A 24 -48.78 -57.47 -23.96
CA GLY A 24 -50.03 -57.14 -24.68
C GLY A 24 -51.20 -58.07 -24.34
N GLY A 25 -52.43 -57.58 -24.57
CA GLY A 25 -53.68 -58.35 -24.48
C GLY A 25 -54.90 -57.50 -24.83
N SER A 26 -55.64 -57.93 -25.84
CA SER A 26 -56.74 -57.22 -26.53
C SER A 26 -58.12 -57.38 -25.86
N SER A 27 -59.04 -56.44 -26.16
CA SER A 27 -60.53 -56.46 -26.07
C SER A 27 -61.15 -56.73 -24.68
N ASP A 28 -62.16 -56.02 -24.19
CA ASP A 28 -63.42 -55.64 -24.83
C ASP A 28 -64.13 -54.52 -24.03
N SER A 29 -64.98 -53.84 -24.78
CA SER A 29 -65.97 -52.81 -24.49
C SER A 29 -66.74 -52.96 -23.17
N THR A 30 -66.88 -51.87 -22.41
CA THR A 30 -68.21 -51.39 -21.96
C THR A 30 -68.15 -49.97 -21.41
N VAL A 31 -69.07 -49.16 -21.93
CA VAL A 31 -69.34 -47.75 -21.63
C VAL A 31 -69.81 -47.58 -20.19
N ASN A 32 -69.19 -46.69 -19.39
CA ASN A 32 -69.92 -45.63 -18.68
C ASN A 32 -69.03 -44.60 -17.95
N ARG A 33 -69.30 -43.31 -18.24
CA ARG A 33 -69.16 -42.10 -17.39
C ARG A 33 -67.79 -41.76 -16.79
N ASN A 34 -67.10 -40.78 -17.42
CA ASN A 34 -66.81 -39.46 -16.82
C ASN A 34 -65.91 -38.65 -17.77
N THR A 35 -66.50 -37.96 -18.73
CA THR A 35 -65.80 -37.12 -19.73
C THR A 35 -65.76 -35.63 -19.37
N SER A 36 -65.92 -35.27 -18.10
CA SER A 36 -65.81 -33.86 -17.66
C SER A 36 -64.59 -33.55 -16.80
N GLN A 37 -63.81 -34.53 -16.33
CA GLN A 37 -62.63 -34.28 -15.48
C GLN A 37 -61.30 -34.23 -16.25
N THR A 38 -61.18 -34.89 -17.40
CA THR A 38 -59.89 -35.05 -18.10
C THR A 38 -59.54 -33.88 -19.04
N ALA A 39 -60.54 -33.22 -19.63
CA ALA A 39 -60.31 -32.05 -20.49
C ALA A 39 -59.96 -30.80 -19.66
N GLU A 40 -60.51 -30.65 -18.46
CA GLU A 40 -60.17 -29.57 -17.52
C GLU A 40 -58.78 -29.76 -16.91
N GLN A 41 -58.38 -31.00 -16.59
CA GLN A 41 -57.02 -31.29 -16.09
C GLN A 41 -55.94 -31.08 -17.15
N GLN A 42 -56.19 -31.45 -18.41
CA GLN A 42 -55.25 -31.21 -19.52
C GLN A 42 -55.14 -29.71 -19.82
N ALA A 43 -56.26 -28.97 -19.85
CA ALA A 43 -56.26 -27.52 -20.05
C ALA A 43 -55.60 -26.75 -18.89
N GLN A 44 -55.74 -27.24 -17.64
CA GLN A 44 -55.03 -26.68 -16.49
C GLN A 44 -53.52 -26.98 -16.54
N ALA A 45 -53.12 -28.17 -16.99
CA ALA A 45 -51.70 -28.52 -17.17
C ALA A 45 -51.03 -27.70 -18.28
N ASP A 46 -51.71 -27.49 -19.41
CA ASP A 46 -51.21 -26.66 -20.52
C ASP A 46 -51.15 -25.17 -20.13
N LYS A 47 -52.13 -24.68 -19.36
CA LYS A 47 -52.11 -23.31 -18.81
C LYS A 47 -50.99 -23.10 -17.81
N LEU A 48 -50.75 -24.08 -16.91
CA LEU A 48 -49.65 -24.03 -15.94
C LEU A 48 -48.28 -24.14 -16.63
N ALA A 49 -48.17 -24.93 -17.71
CA ALA A 49 -46.96 -25.02 -18.52
C ALA A 49 -46.70 -23.71 -19.30
N ALA A 50 -47.75 -23.07 -19.83
CA ALA A 50 -47.66 -21.77 -20.49
C ALA A 50 -47.29 -20.64 -19.52
N GLU A 51 -47.92 -20.58 -18.33
CA GLU A 51 -47.56 -19.63 -17.26
C GLU A 51 -46.13 -19.85 -16.76
N LYS A 52 -45.68 -21.11 -16.66
CA LYS A 52 -44.30 -21.42 -16.27
C LYS A 52 -43.30 -21.01 -17.35
N ALA A 53 -43.59 -21.25 -18.62
CA ALA A 53 -42.74 -20.84 -19.74
C ALA A 53 -42.70 -19.31 -19.91
N GLU A 54 -43.82 -18.62 -19.66
CA GLU A 54 -43.89 -17.16 -19.63
C GLU A 54 -43.13 -16.58 -18.43
N ALA A 55 -43.27 -17.19 -17.23
CA ALA A 55 -42.49 -16.84 -16.04
C ALA A 55 -40.99 -17.07 -16.23
N GLU A 56 -40.59 -18.11 -16.96
CA GLU A 56 -39.19 -18.43 -17.26
C GLU A 56 -38.61 -17.49 -18.32
N ARG A 57 -39.39 -17.10 -19.34
CA ARG A 57 -39.01 -16.03 -20.28
C ARG A 57 -38.90 -14.67 -19.60
N LEU A 58 -39.86 -14.29 -18.75
CA LEU A 58 -39.81 -13.07 -17.93
C LEU A 58 -38.64 -13.10 -16.94
N ALA A 59 -38.30 -14.26 -16.37
CA ALA A 59 -37.11 -14.40 -15.52
C ALA A 59 -35.81 -14.26 -16.32
N THR A 60 -35.76 -14.75 -17.56
CA THR A 60 -34.59 -14.64 -18.45
C THR A 60 -34.41 -13.22 -18.98
N GLU A 61 -35.50 -12.51 -19.29
CA GLU A 61 -35.50 -11.10 -19.71
C GLU A 61 -35.12 -10.18 -18.55
N LYS A 62 -35.68 -10.43 -17.34
CA LYS A 62 -35.31 -9.72 -16.10
C LYS A 62 -33.88 -10.02 -15.61
N ALA A 63 -33.33 -11.20 -15.92
CA ALA A 63 -31.92 -11.50 -15.66
C ALA A 63 -31.01 -10.66 -16.56
N LYS A 64 -31.39 -10.44 -17.82
CA LYS A 64 -30.66 -9.55 -18.76
C LYS A 64 -30.78 -8.08 -18.37
N GLU A 65 -31.93 -7.62 -17.90
CA GLU A 65 -32.09 -6.23 -17.42
C GLU A 65 -31.37 -5.97 -16.09
N ALA A 66 -31.35 -6.96 -15.17
CA ALA A 66 -30.55 -6.91 -13.95
C ALA A 66 -29.03 -6.96 -14.24
N GLU A 67 -28.61 -7.67 -15.28
CA GLU A 67 -27.23 -7.66 -15.80
C GLU A 67 -26.85 -6.27 -16.32
N VAL A 68 -27.75 -5.56 -17.00
CA VAL A 68 -27.54 -4.18 -17.50
C VAL A 68 -27.50 -3.14 -16.37
N ALA A 69 -28.30 -3.26 -15.32
CA ALA A 69 -28.25 -2.33 -14.17
C ALA A 69 -27.04 -2.60 -13.25
N SER A 70 -26.68 -3.87 -13.07
CA SER A 70 -25.42 -4.28 -12.44
C SER A 70 -24.22 -3.80 -13.26
N SER A 71 -24.31 -3.87 -14.59
CA SER A 71 -23.25 -3.37 -15.47
C SER A 71 -23.09 -1.86 -15.34
N GLN A 72 -24.13 -1.05 -15.21
CA GLN A 72 -23.96 0.40 -15.02
C GLN A 72 -23.23 0.78 -13.72
N SER A 73 -23.54 0.14 -12.58
CA SER A 73 -22.80 0.40 -11.32
C SER A 73 -21.39 -0.22 -11.32
N ALA A 74 -21.21 -1.34 -12.02
CA ALA A 74 -19.90 -1.95 -12.24
C ALA A 74 -19.03 -1.08 -13.16
N LEU A 75 -19.61 -0.51 -14.22
CA LEU A 75 -18.96 0.41 -15.16
C LEU A 75 -18.51 1.69 -14.44
N ALA A 76 -19.34 2.26 -13.55
CA ALA A 76 -18.94 3.41 -12.74
C ALA A 76 -17.81 3.09 -11.75
N LYS A 77 -17.84 1.90 -11.11
CA LYS A 77 -16.73 1.43 -10.25
C LYS A 77 -15.45 1.15 -11.04
N GLU A 78 -15.58 0.59 -12.23
CA GLU A 78 -14.47 0.26 -13.12
C GLU A 78 -13.84 1.53 -13.72
N GLU A 79 -14.66 2.53 -14.08
CA GLU A 79 -14.22 3.86 -14.50
C GLU A 79 -13.52 4.62 -13.36
N LEU A 80 -14.07 4.59 -12.14
CA LEU A 80 -13.41 5.16 -10.97
C LEU A 80 -12.07 4.46 -10.65
N ALA A 81 -12.00 3.13 -10.80
CA ALA A 81 -10.76 2.37 -10.64
C ALA A 81 -9.72 2.74 -11.72
N ARG A 82 -10.16 2.90 -12.98
CA ARG A 82 -9.32 3.35 -14.09
C ARG A 82 -8.77 4.76 -13.83
N LEU A 83 -9.62 5.70 -13.43
CA LEU A 83 -9.21 7.09 -13.13
C LEU A 83 -8.26 7.18 -11.94
N ASN A 84 -8.46 6.37 -10.90
CA ASN A 84 -7.52 6.32 -9.77
C ASN A 84 -6.16 5.74 -10.16
N LYS A 85 -6.14 4.75 -11.07
CA LYS A 85 -4.90 4.20 -11.62
C LYS A 85 -4.17 5.24 -12.49
N GLU A 86 -4.90 5.92 -13.37
CA GLU A 86 -4.40 7.00 -14.22
C GLU A 86 -3.84 8.16 -13.40
N LYS A 87 -4.54 8.58 -12.34
CA LYS A 87 -4.05 9.56 -11.36
C LYS A 87 -2.74 9.12 -10.70
N ALA A 88 -2.67 7.89 -10.20
CA ALA A 88 -1.47 7.40 -9.50
C ALA A 88 -0.26 7.30 -10.46
N GLU A 89 -0.50 6.93 -11.71
CA GLU A 89 0.53 6.90 -12.75
C GLU A 89 1.00 8.32 -13.10
N ALA A 90 0.07 9.27 -13.26
CA ALA A 90 0.40 10.67 -13.52
C ALA A 90 1.18 11.33 -12.36
N GLU A 91 0.80 11.09 -11.11
CA GLU A 91 1.52 11.58 -9.92
C GLU A 91 2.94 11.01 -9.84
N LYS A 92 3.11 9.72 -10.16
CA LYS A 92 4.43 9.08 -10.21
C LYS A 92 5.31 9.70 -11.31
N LEU A 93 4.77 9.87 -12.52
CA LEU A 93 5.49 10.48 -13.64
C LEU A 93 5.87 11.93 -13.35
N ALA A 94 4.99 12.71 -12.73
CA ALA A 94 5.28 14.08 -12.31
C ALA A 94 6.42 14.13 -11.27
N ALA A 95 6.41 13.23 -10.28
CA ALA A 95 7.47 13.16 -9.27
C ALA A 95 8.83 12.75 -9.87
N GLU A 96 8.84 11.76 -10.78
CA GLU A 96 10.06 11.35 -11.49
C GLU A 96 10.61 12.48 -12.38
N ALA A 97 9.74 13.22 -13.07
CA ALA A 97 10.14 14.36 -13.89
C ALA A 97 10.68 15.53 -13.06
N GLN A 98 10.07 15.81 -11.90
CA GLN A 98 10.54 16.83 -10.97
C GLN A 98 11.93 16.47 -10.41
N ALA A 99 12.16 15.20 -10.05
CA ALA A 99 13.47 14.74 -9.60
C ALA A 99 14.54 14.88 -10.69
N LYS A 100 14.21 14.55 -11.94
CA LYS A 100 15.08 14.79 -13.09
C LYS A 100 15.38 16.27 -13.32
N ALA A 101 14.39 17.14 -13.18
CA ALA A 101 14.58 18.58 -13.29
C ALA A 101 15.51 19.13 -12.19
N GLU A 102 15.37 18.65 -10.96
CA GLU A 102 16.26 19.03 -9.86
C GLU A 102 17.70 18.54 -10.07
N GLN A 103 17.85 17.31 -10.58
CA GLN A 103 19.16 16.77 -10.95
C GLN A 103 19.81 17.60 -12.07
N ALA A 104 19.08 17.89 -13.14
CA ALA A 104 19.57 18.69 -14.26
C ALA A 104 19.97 20.12 -13.82
N LEU A 105 19.27 20.72 -12.85
CA LEU A 105 19.67 22.00 -12.27
C LEU A 105 20.98 21.92 -11.47
N LYS A 106 21.23 20.82 -10.75
CA LYS A 106 22.51 20.59 -10.05
C LYS A 106 23.66 20.41 -11.05
N GLU A 107 23.45 19.62 -12.10
CA GLU A 107 24.42 19.40 -13.17
C GLU A 107 24.73 20.70 -13.93
N LYS A 108 23.72 21.53 -14.21
CA LYS A 108 23.90 22.88 -14.77
C LYS A 108 24.78 23.75 -13.88
N ALA A 109 24.48 23.82 -12.57
CA ALA A 109 25.25 24.65 -11.64
C ALA A 109 26.72 24.21 -11.53
N GLU A 110 26.97 22.90 -11.57
CA GLU A 110 28.32 22.34 -11.60
C GLU A 110 29.04 22.67 -12.90
N ALA A 111 28.38 22.54 -14.05
CA ALA A 111 28.93 22.87 -15.35
C ALA A 111 29.25 24.38 -15.47
N GLU A 112 28.40 25.27 -14.97
CA GLU A 112 28.66 26.72 -14.92
C GLU A 112 29.86 27.05 -14.04
N LYS A 113 30.01 26.38 -12.89
CA LYS A 113 31.18 26.54 -12.01
C LYS A 113 32.47 26.11 -12.72
N LEU A 114 32.47 24.95 -13.37
CA LEU A 114 33.61 24.44 -14.13
C LEU A 114 33.98 25.35 -15.30
N ALA A 115 32.98 25.91 -15.99
CA ALA A 115 33.20 26.89 -17.06
C ALA A 115 33.86 28.17 -16.53
N ALA A 116 33.41 28.68 -15.38
CA ALA A 116 34.02 29.86 -14.74
C ALA A 116 35.47 29.60 -14.30
N GLU A 117 35.75 28.43 -13.70
CA GLU A 117 37.11 28.03 -13.32
C GLU A 117 38.04 27.87 -14.53
N ALA A 118 37.57 27.24 -15.60
CA ALA A 118 38.35 27.08 -16.83
C ALA A 118 38.63 28.42 -17.52
N GLN A 119 37.66 29.34 -17.52
CA GLN A 119 37.84 30.69 -18.05
C GLN A 119 38.86 31.50 -17.25
N ALA A 120 38.86 31.39 -15.91
CA ALA A 120 39.87 32.03 -15.06
C ALA A 120 41.28 31.50 -15.35
N LYS A 121 41.44 30.18 -15.55
CA LYS A 121 42.72 29.57 -15.94
C LYS A 121 43.20 30.05 -17.33
N ALA A 122 42.29 30.18 -18.29
CA ALA A 122 42.63 30.71 -19.61
C ALA A 122 43.11 32.17 -19.55
N GLU A 123 42.49 33.00 -18.69
CA GLU A 123 42.92 34.38 -18.47
C GLU A 123 44.29 34.46 -17.78
N GLN A 124 44.57 33.55 -16.84
CA GLN A 124 45.89 33.44 -16.20
C GLN A 124 46.99 33.05 -17.20
N ALA A 125 46.75 32.00 -18.00
CA ALA A 125 47.72 31.53 -18.99
C ALA A 125 48.03 32.60 -20.06
N LEU A 126 47.05 33.45 -20.41
CA LEU A 126 47.26 34.63 -21.26
C LEU A 126 48.24 35.64 -20.64
N LYS A 127 48.12 35.91 -19.33
CA LYS A 127 49.03 36.83 -18.60
C LYS A 127 50.45 36.27 -18.53
N GLU A 128 50.58 34.98 -18.23
CA GLU A 128 51.87 34.28 -18.17
C GLU A 128 52.57 34.24 -19.54
N LYS A 129 51.83 34.00 -20.63
CA LYS A 129 52.37 34.10 -22.00
C LYS A 129 52.91 35.50 -22.30
N ALA A 130 52.15 36.54 -21.95
CA ALA A 130 52.56 37.93 -22.20
C ALA A 130 53.83 38.30 -21.43
N GLU A 131 54.01 37.78 -20.21
CA GLU A 131 55.22 37.96 -19.42
C GLU A 131 56.42 37.19 -19.99
N ALA A 132 56.23 35.92 -20.36
CA ALA A 132 57.27 35.10 -21.00
C ALA A 132 57.75 35.70 -22.34
N GLU A 133 56.84 36.29 -23.12
CA GLU A 133 57.19 36.97 -24.37
C GLU A 133 58.05 38.23 -24.14
N LYS A 134 57.76 39.02 -23.09
CA LYS A 134 58.60 40.16 -22.70
C LYS A 134 60.00 39.71 -22.27
N LEU A 135 60.09 38.66 -21.45
CA LEU A 135 61.36 38.08 -20.99
C LEU A 135 62.20 37.55 -22.16
N SER A 136 61.57 36.85 -23.10
CA SER A 136 62.23 36.35 -24.33
C SER A 136 62.78 37.50 -25.19
N ALA A 137 62.01 38.58 -25.36
CA ALA A 137 62.46 39.76 -26.11
C ALA A 137 63.66 40.47 -25.45
N ALA A 138 63.63 40.59 -24.11
CA ALA A 138 64.73 41.16 -23.34
C ALA A 138 66.01 40.30 -23.42
N ALA A 139 65.87 38.97 -23.26
CA ALA A 139 67.00 38.04 -23.35
C ALA A 139 67.63 38.02 -24.75
N LYS A 140 66.81 38.10 -25.82
CA LYS A 140 67.31 38.24 -27.20
C LYS A 140 68.17 39.50 -27.37
N THR A 141 67.72 40.62 -26.82
CA THR A 141 68.46 41.89 -26.88
C THR A 141 69.80 41.80 -26.12
N GLN A 142 69.81 41.15 -24.95
CA GLN A 142 71.06 40.91 -24.20
C GLN A 142 72.04 40.03 -24.97
N LEU A 143 71.55 38.97 -25.63
CA LEU A 143 72.38 38.10 -26.47
C LEU A 143 72.98 38.87 -27.65
N ASP A 144 72.19 39.68 -28.36
CA ASP A 144 72.67 40.51 -29.47
C ASP A 144 73.79 41.48 -29.01
N ASN A 145 73.63 42.06 -27.82
CA ASN A 145 74.66 42.94 -27.23
C ASN A 145 75.93 42.16 -26.83
N ALA A 146 75.79 40.97 -26.24
CA ALA A 146 76.92 40.13 -25.86
C ALA A 146 77.71 39.66 -27.11
N ILE A 147 77.02 39.32 -28.20
CA ILE A 147 77.65 38.99 -29.49
C ILE A 147 78.44 40.18 -30.03
N LYS A 148 77.86 41.39 -30.03
CA LYS A 148 78.57 42.61 -30.46
C LYS A 148 79.83 42.87 -29.62
N ASN A 149 79.73 42.75 -28.30
CA ASN A 149 80.86 42.93 -27.39
C ASN A 149 81.98 41.91 -27.64
N LYS A 150 81.62 40.64 -27.88
CA LYS A 150 82.57 39.60 -28.28
C LYS A 150 83.30 39.98 -29.58
N THR A 151 82.58 40.40 -30.61
CA THR A 151 83.18 40.81 -31.88
C THR A 151 84.17 41.97 -31.70
N ILE A 152 83.84 42.95 -30.85
CA ILE A 152 84.74 44.05 -30.51
C ILE A 152 86.00 43.54 -29.78
N ALA A 153 85.83 42.64 -28.79
CA ALA A 153 86.95 42.05 -28.05
C ALA A 153 87.85 41.15 -28.93
N GLU A 154 87.26 40.41 -29.88
CA GLU A 154 88.00 39.59 -30.85
C GLU A 154 88.88 40.46 -31.75
N LYS A 155 88.32 41.57 -32.25
CA LYS A 155 89.08 42.54 -33.05
C LYS A 155 90.22 43.16 -32.24
N ALA A 156 89.95 43.60 -31.01
CA ALA A 156 90.97 44.18 -30.14
C ALA A 156 92.10 43.20 -29.81
N ALA A 157 91.77 41.92 -29.58
CA ALA A 157 92.77 40.87 -29.36
C ALA A 157 93.62 40.59 -30.61
N ALA A 158 93.01 40.61 -31.80
CA ALA A 158 93.73 40.47 -33.06
C ALA A 158 94.68 41.66 -33.32
N ASP A 159 94.21 42.89 -33.09
CA ASP A 159 95.01 44.11 -33.23
C ASP A 159 96.20 44.10 -32.23
N ALA A 160 95.95 43.74 -30.96
CA ALA A 160 97.00 43.63 -29.95
C ALA A 160 98.05 42.55 -30.30
N LYS A 161 97.64 41.44 -30.94
CA LYS A 161 98.56 40.42 -31.44
C LYS A 161 99.46 40.95 -32.56
N ILE A 162 98.91 41.73 -33.50
CA ILE A 162 99.69 42.36 -34.58
C ILE A 162 100.72 43.33 -34.00
N VAL A 163 100.33 44.15 -33.02
CA VAL A 163 101.24 45.07 -32.32
C VAL A 163 102.38 44.31 -31.63
N LEU A 164 102.08 43.20 -30.95
CA LEU A 164 103.08 42.34 -30.33
C LEU A 164 104.04 41.73 -31.36
N ASP A 165 103.53 41.17 -32.45
CA ASP A 165 104.34 40.57 -33.52
C ASP A 165 105.31 41.61 -34.14
N ASN A 166 104.82 42.85 -34.35
CA ASN A 166 105.65 43.97 -34.83
C ASN A 166 106.71 44.41 -33.81
N ALA A 167 106.35 44.52 -32.53
CA ALA A 167 107.30 44.91 -31.47
C ALA A 167 108.40 43.86 -31.28
N VAL A 168 108.07 42.57 -31.40
CA VAL A 168 109.05 41.47 -31.39
C VAL A 168 110.02 41.60 -32.57
N LYS A 169 109.50 41.89 -33.77
CA LYS A 169 110.32 42.10 -34.97
C LYS A 169 111.25 43.31 -34.82
N ALA A 170 110.72 44.45 -34.38
CA ALA A 170 111.49 45.67 -34.15
C ALA A 170 112.62 45.47 -33.12
N LYS A 171 112.35 44.71 -32.05
CA LYS A 171 113.39 44.33 -31.08
C LYS A 171 114.49 43.48 -31.72
N ALA A 172 114.14 42.49 -32.54
CA ALA A 172 115.13 41.65 -33.22
C ALA A 172 116.01 42.46 -34.21
N GLU A 173 115.41 43.44 -34.91
CA GLU A 173 116.13 44.39 -35.77
C GLU A 173 117.06 45.30 -34.96
N ALA A 174 116.59 45.84 -33.82
CA ALA A 174 117.40 46.65 -32.91
C ALA A 174 118.57 45.87 -32.29
N GLU A 175 118.38 44.59 -31.96
CA GLU A 175 119.45 43.68 -31.51
C GLU A 175 120.50 43.48 -32.61
N SER A 176 120.07 43.28 -33.85
CA SER A 176 120.96 43.13 -35.00
C SER A 176 121.77 44.40 -35.27
N LEU A 177 121.14 45.57 -35.27
CA LEU A 177 121.80 46.87 -35.43
C LEU A 177 122.78 47.16 -34.29
N THR A 178 122.41 46.83 -33.05
CA THR A 178 123.31 46.95 -31.90
C THR A 178 124.52 46.04 -32.06
N ALA A 179 124.34 44.79 -32.50
CA ALA A 179 125.44 43.88 -32.76
C ALA A 179 126.38 44.39 -33.89
N GLN A 180 125.82 44.97 -34.96
CA GLN A 180 126.60 45.61 -36.02
C GLN A 180 127.38 46.83 -35.52
N ALA A 181 126.75 47.69 -34.69
CA ALA A 181 127.40 48.86 -34.11
C ALA A 181 128.54 48.49 -33.15
N ILE A 182 128.39 47.39 -32.38
CA ILE A 182 129.47 46.84 -31.56
C ILE A 182 130.65 46.42 -32.43
N GLU A 183 130.41 45.72 -33.55
CA GLU A 183 131.48 45.28 -34.44
C GLU A 183 132.14 46.45 -35.18
N ALA A 184 131.37 47.44 -35.64
CA ALA A 184 131.90 48.66 -36.27
C ALA A 184 132.76 49.48 -35.29
N LYS A 185 132.33 49.60 -34.02
CA LYS A 185 133.14 50.23 -32.97
C LYS A 185 134.45 49.47 -32.77
N LYS A 186 134.39 48.14 -32.69
CA LYS A 186 135.59 47.30 -32.54
C LYS A 186 136.58 47.52 -33.71
N GLN A 187 136.09 47.58 -34.94
CA GLN A 187 136.92 47.88 -36.12
C GLN A 187 137.51 49.30 -36.08
N ALA A 188 136.74 50.30 -35.65
CA ALA A 188 137.22 51.68 -35.50
C ALA A 188 138.29 51.79 -34.40
N ASP A 189 138.11 51.10 -33.27
CA ASP A 189 139.10 51.02 -32.18
C ASP A 189 140.41 50.35 -32.66
N GLU A 190 140.32 49.25 -33.42
CA GLU A 190 141.48 48.56 -34.01
C GLU A 190 142.22 49.43 -35.05
N THR A 191 141.47 50.17 -35.88
CA THR A 191 142.05 51.09 -36.87
C THR A 191 142.77 52.26 -36.19
N LEU A 192 142.17 52.87 -35.17
CA LEU A 192 142.79 53.94 -34.40
C LEU A 192 144.07 53.47 -33.70
N LYS A 193 144.05 52.26 -33.12
CA LYS A 193 145.23 51.63 -32.51
C LYS A 193 146.37 51.46 -33.54
N THR A 194 146.05 50.97 -34.73
CA THR A 194 147.03 50.76 -35.82
C THR A 194 147.68 52.08 -36.26
N ILE A 195 146.89 53.17 -36.41
CA ILE A 195 147.40 54.49 -36.80
C ILE A 195 148.25 55.11 -35.67
N GLN A 196 147.90 54.90 -34.40
CA GLN A 196 148.69 55.34 -33.25
C GLN A 196 150.08 54.67 -33.15
N GLU A 197 150.24 53.46 -33.69
CA GLU A 197 151.50 52.70 -33.65
C GLU A 197 152.48 53.04 -34.81
N GLN A 198 152.02 53.66 -35.92
CA GLN A 198 152.84 53.79 -37.14
C GLN A 198 153.63 55.11 -37.32
N ILE A 199 153.13 56.31 -36.98
CA ILE A 199 153.85 57.59 -37.22
C ILE A 199 153.49 58.69 -36.19
N PRO A 200 154.44 59.27 -35.42
CA PRO A 200 154.12 60.29 -34.40
C PRO A 200 153.86 61.73 -34.91
N ALA A 201 153.88 62.00 -36.22
CA ALA A 201 153.86 63.38 -36.77
C ALA A 201 152.83 63.68 -37.89
N ALA A 202 151.73 62.93 -38.01
CA ALA A 202 150.64 63.22 -38.96
C ALA A 202 149.32 63.56 -38.24
N ASN A 203 149.07 64.85 -37.97
CA ASN A 203 147.88 65.29 -37.21
C ASN A 203 146.54 65.00 -37.92
N SER A 204 146.50 64.97 -39.26
CA SER A 204 145.23 64.91 -40.01
C SER A 204 144.55 63.52 -40.03
N GLU A 205 145.31 62.43 -40.10
CA GLU A 205 144.74 61.06 -40.18
C GLU A 205 144.28 60.54 -38.81
N LYS A 206 144.99 60.89 -37.74
CA LYS A 206 144.59 60.59 -36.35
C LYS A 206 143.28 61.31 -35.98
N GLU A 207 143.12 62.55 -36.41
CA GLU A 207 141.89 63.34 -36.16
C GLU A 207 140.68 62.73 -36.87
N LYS A 208 140.85 62.22 -38.11
CA LYS A 208 139.81 61.46 -38.81
C LYS A 208 139.47 60.13 -38.15
N ALA A 209 140.46 59.39 -37.67
CA ALA A 209 140.24 58.12 -36.97
C ALA A 209 139.55 58.32 -35.60
N LEU A 210 139.89 59.39 -34.88
CA LEU A 210 139.23 59.77 -33.63
C LEU A 210 137.77 60.21 -33.89
N ALA A 211 137.52 60.98 -34.95
CA ALA A 211 136.17 61.34 -35.37
C ALA A 211 135.34 60.11 -35.78
N ALA A 212 135.94 59.12 -36.45
CA ALA A 212 135.29 57.86 -36.80
C ALA A 212 134.97 56.98 -35.58
N GLN A 213 135.88 56.93 -34.59
CA GLN A 213 135.63 56.26 -33.31
C GLN A 213 134.53 56.94 -32.50
N GLU A 214 134.53 58.28 -32.45
CA GLU A 214 133.49 59.05 -31.78
C GLU A 214 132.12 58.86 -32.44
N GLN A 215 132.08 58.83 -33.78
CA GLN A 215 130.88 58.48 -34.52
C GLN A 215 130.43 57.04 -34.23
N ALA A 216 131.33 56.07 -34.16
CA ALA A 216 130.99 54.69 -33.82
C ALA A 216 130.47 54.54 -32.38
N ASN A 217 131.01 55.33 -31.44
CA ASN A 217 130.53 55.43 -30.06
C ASN A 217 129.14 56.04 -29.96
N GLN A 218 128.87 57.11 -30.73
CA GLN A 218 127.55 57.71 -30.83
C GLN A 218 126.54 56.72 -31.43
N ASN A 219 126.90 56.05 -32.53
CA ASN A 219 126.06 55.03 -33.18
C ASN A 219 125.75 53.85 -32.22
N LEU A 220 126.72 53.39 -31.43
CA LEU A 220 126.48 52.34 -30.43
C LEU A 220 125.54 52.81 -29.31
N LYS A 221 125.73 54.04 -28.82
CA LYS A 221 124.87 54.63 -27.78
C LYS A 221 123.43 54.79 -28.28
N GLU A 222 123.25 55.21 -29.52
CA GLU A 222 121.94 55.31 -30.19
C GLU A 222 121.30 53.93 -30.39
N ALA A 223 122.07 52.93 -30.85
CA ALA A 223 121.57 51.56 -31.02
C ALA A 223 121.17 50.91 -29.67
N GLN A 224 121.96 51.13 -28.61
CA GLN A 224 121.61 50.67 -27.26
C GLN A 224 120.35 51.36 -26.71
N ALA A 225 120.19 52.66 -26.94
CA ALA A 225 118.98 53.39 -26.56
C ALA A 225 117.75 52.87 -27.33
N GLN A 226 117.89 52.59 -28.63
CA GLN A 226 116.85 51.98 -29.46
C GLN A 226 116.48 50.57 -28.97
N LEU A 227 117.45 49.75 -28.55
CA LEU A 227 117.20 48.42 -27.99
C LEU A 227 116.45 48.47 -26.64
N ILE A 228 116.81 49.40 -25.76
CA ILE A 228 116.10 49.63 -24.49
C ILE A 228 114.65 50.01 -24.78
N GLN A 229 114.42 50.94 -25.70
CA GLN A 229 113.10 51.38 -26.10
C GLN A 229 112.29 50.22 -26.72
N ALA A 230 112.86 49.49 -27.68
CA ALA A 230 112.20 48.34 -28.32
C ALA A 230 111.88 47.21 -27.33
N THR A 231 112.69 47.04 -26.28
CA THR A 231 112.41 46.06 -25.20
C THR A 231 111.24 46.52 -24.33
N ALA A 232 111.20 47.79 -23.94
CA ALA A 232 110.09 48.38 -23.19
C ALA A 232 108.77 48.33 -24.00
N ASP A 233 108.82 48.62 -25.30
CA ASP A 233 107.68 48.57 -26.21
C ASP A 233 107.15 47.14 -26.37
N LYS A 234 108.04 46.14 -26.46
CA LYS A 234 107.67 44.72 -26.49
C LYS A 234 106.98 44.29 -25.18
N ASP A 235 107.51 44.67 -24.02
CA ASP A 235 106.92 44.28 -22.72
C ASP A 235 105.58 45.01 -22.45
N ALA A 236 105.42 46.24 -22.97
CA ALA A 236 104.12 46.91 -23.02
C ALA A 236 103.13 46.18 -23.94
N ALA A 237 103.57 45.75 -25.13
CA ALA A 237 102.75 44.98 -26.06
C ALA A 237 102.33 43.61 -25.50
N ILE A 238 103.19 42.94 -24.72
CA ILE A 238 102.85 41.68 -24.02
C ILE A 238 101.71 41.91 -23.01
N ARG A 239 101.79 42.97 -22.20
CA ARG A 239 100.74 43.30 -21.22
C ARG A 239 99.41 43.63 -21.91
N ALA A 240 99.45 44.46 -22.95
CA ALA A 240 98.27 44.79 -23.74
C ALA A 240 97.63 43.55 -24.40
N ALA A 241 98.44 42.63 -24.93
CA ALA A 241 97.94 41.38 -25.50
C ALA A 241 97.32 40.45 -24.43
N ALA A 242 97.88 40.40 -23.22
CA ALA A 242 97.32 39.63 -22.11
C ALA A 242 95.97 40.20 -21.63
N GLU A 243 95.86 41.53 -21.50
CA GLU A 243 94.62 42.22 -21.14
C GLU A 243 93.52 42.06 -22.20
N ALA A 244 93.86 42.17 -23.48
CA ALA A 244 92.92 41.94 -24.58
C ALA A 244 92.42 40.47 -24.60
N LYS A 245 93.29 39.51 -24.30
CA LYS A 245 92.92 38.09 -24.20
C LYS A 245 92.00 37.80 -23.00
N ALA A 246 92.24 38.43 -21.86
CA ALA A 246 91.35 38.33 -20.69
C ALA A 246 89.96 38.92 -20.99
N THR A 247 89.92 40.10 -21.62
CA THR A 247 88.69 40.76 -22.05
C THR A 247 87.88 39.89 -23.02
N LEU A 248 88.54 39.20 -23.96
CA LEU A 248 87.90 38.26 -24.86
C LEU A 248 87.32 37.04 -24.13
N ALA A 249 88.01 36.52 -23.12
CA ALA A 249 87.52 35.40 -22.31
C ALA A 249 86.24 35.79 -21.53
N ASP A 250 86.21 36.98 -20.94
CA ASP A 250 85.04 37.50 -20.23
C ASP A 250 83.86 37.74 -21.19
N ALA A 251 84.12 38.32 -22.36
CA ALA A 251 83.09 38.52 -23.40
C ALA A 251 82.51 37.19 -23.91
N ASN A 252 83.32 36.13 -24.02
CA ASN A 252 82.86 34.79 -24.37
C ASN A 252 81.93 34.21 -23.29
N LYS A 253 82.31 34.33 -22.02
CA LYS A 253 81.49 33.87 -20.89
C LYS A 253 80.15 34.59 -20.83
N GLN A 254 80.14 35.91 -21.02
CA GLN A 254 78.91 36.71 -21.07
C GLN A 254 78.00 36.31 -22.24
N LYS A 255 78.56 35.97 -23.41
CA LYS A 255 77.80 35.48 -24.55
C LYS A 255 77.19 34.09 -24.29
N GLU A 256 77.92 33.17 -23.67
CA GLU A 256 77.41 31.85 -23.32
C GLU A 256 76.26 31.93 -22.30
N GLU A 257 76.41 32.78 -21.28
CA GLU A 257 75.36 33.03 -20.30
C GLU A 257 74.12 33.69 -20.91
N ALA A 258 74.30 34.71 -21.75
CA ALA A 258 73.20 35.35 -22.48
C ALA A 258 72.49 34.39 -23.45
N LEU A 259 73.22 33.46 -24.06
CA LEU A 259 72.64 32.43 -24.93
C LEU A 259 71.79 31.45 -24.14
N ARG A 260 72.27 30.99 -22.98
CA ARG A 260 71.50 30.11 -22.09
C ARG A 260 70.19 30.76 -21.66
N LEU A 261 70.25 32.02 -21.19
CA LEU A 261 69.06 32.78 -20.78
C LEU A 261 68.09 33.02 -21.94
N ALA A 262 68.59 33.27 -23.15
CA ALA A 262 67.74 33.41 -24.34
C ALA A 262 67.04 32.10 -24.71
N THR A 263 67.72 30.95 -24.59
CA THR A 263 67.12 29.63 -24.80
C THR A 263 66.05 29.33 -23.75
N GLU A 264 66.36 29.50 -22.46
CA GLU A 264 65.42 29.27 -21.35
C GLU A 264 64.17 30.15 -21.48
N ALA A 265 64.32 31.44 -21.81
CA ALA A 265 63.19 32.34 -22.01
C ALA A 265 62.34 31.98 -23.24
N ASN A 266 62.95 31.46 -24.30
CA ASN A 266 62.23 31.02 -25.49
C ASN A 266 61.45 29.70 -25.25
N ASP A 267 62.02 28.78 -24.48
CA ASP A 267 61.34 27.54 -24.09
C ASP A 267 60.19 27.83 -23.12
N ALA A 268 60.37 28.76 -22.17
CA ALA A 268 59.30 29.26 -21.32
C ALA A 268 58.17 29.93 -22.12
N LYS A 269 58.50 30.71 -23.16
CA LYS A 269 57.50 31.30 -24.07
C LYS A 269 56.67 30.22 -24.77
N LYS A 270 57.32 29.17 -25.31
CA LYS A 270 56.62 28.06 -25.98
C LYS A 270 55.75 27.26 -25.02
N ALA A 271 56.22 27.01 -23.80
CA ALA A 271 55.46 26.32 -22.77
C ALA A 271 54.20 27.13 -22.38
N ALA A 272 54.34 28.44 -22.14
CA ALA A 272 53.22 29.33 -21.83
C ALA A 272 52.22 29.45 -22.99
N GLU A 273 52.69 29.40 -24.24
CA GLU A 273 51.80 29.38 -25.42
C GLU A 273 50.98 28.08 -25.52
N ALA A 274 51.62 26.92 -25.29
CA ALA A 274 50.92 25.63 -25.26
C ALA A 274 49.90 25.54 -24.10
N GLU A 275 50.25 26.07 -22.93
CA GLU A 275 49.35 26.12 -21.77
C GLU A 275 48.14 27.03 -22.02
N LYS A 276 48.36 28.19 -22.65
CA LYS A 276 47.29 29.11 -23.06
C LYS A 276 46.33 28.48 -24.08
N ASP A 277 46.83 27.75 -25.07
CA ASP A 277 45.96 27.10 -26.05
C ASP A 277 45.16 25.93 -25.45
N ASN A 278 45.77 25.15 -24.56
CA ASN A 278 45.07 24.10 -23.82
C ASN A 278 43.99 24.69 -22.88
N ALA A 279 44.31 25.76 -22.16
CA ALA A 279 43.37 26.42 -21.25
C ALA A 279 42.19 27.07 -22.00
N MET A 280 42.44 27.70 -23.15
CA MET A 280 41.36 28.23 -24.01
C MET A 280 40.43 27.13 -24.52
N LYS A 281 41.00 25.99 -24.97
CA LYS A 281 40.19 24.86 -25.43
C LYS A 281 39.32 24.30 -24.30
N LEU A 282 39.90 24.07 -23.12
CA LEU A 282 39.16 23.63 -21.93
C LEU A 282 38.05 24.61 -21.53
N ALA A 283 38.30 25.92 -21.61
CA ALA A 283 37.28 26.94 -21.33
C ALA A 283 36.14 26.91 -22.36
N GLN A 284 36.45 26.69 -23.64
CA GLN A 284 35.45 26.58 -24.69
C GLN A 284 34.59 25.30 -24.53
N ASP A 285 35.22 24.16 -24.27
CA ASP A 285 34.54 22.88 -24.05
C ASP A 285 33.63 22.95 -22.81
N ALA A 286 34.12 23.54 -21.71
CA ALA A 286 33.32 23.74 -20.49
C ALA A 286 32.12 24.68 -20.70
N LYS A 287 32.28 25.73 -21.54
CA LYS A 287 31.17 26.61 -21.90
C LYS A 287 30.10 25.91 -22.74
N ILE A 288 30.48 25.04 -23.67
CA ILE A 288 29.55 24.22 -24.46
C ILE A 288 28.79 23.27 -23.53
N ALA A 289 29.49 22.59 -22.62
CA ALA A 289 28.88 21.70 -21.63
C ALA A 289 27.88 22.45 -20.72
N ALA A 290 28.20 23.66 -20.28
CA ALA A 290 27.29 24.48 -19.49
C ALA A 290 26.01 24.88 -20.25
N GLU A 291 26.11 25.23 -21.54
CA GLU A 291 24.93 25.57 -22.34
C GLU A 291 24.06 24.33 -22.63
N GLN A 292 24.69 23.16 -22.85
CA GLN A 292 23.97 21.89 -22.98
C GLN A 292 23.22 21.53 -21.70
N ALA A 293 23.90 21.57 -20.55
CA ALA A 293 23.28 21.29 -19.25
C ALA A 293 22.14 22.27 -18.93
N LYS A 294 22.25 23.52 -19.35
CA LYS A 294 21.17 24.51 -19.24
C LYS A 294 19.97 24.14 -20.12
N SER A 295 20.19 23.77 -21.39
CA SER A 295 19.11 23.34 -22.29
C SER A 295 18.39 22.09 -21.77
N GLU A 296 19.13 21.13 -21.21
CA GLU A 296 18.57 19.92 -20.60
C GLU A 296 17.77 20.23 -19.34
N ALA A 297 18.26 21.14 -18.49
CA ALA A 297 17.55 21.60 -17.30
C ALA A 297 16.24 22.34 -17.65
N ASP A 298 16.26 23.20 -18.67
CA ASP A 298 15.06 23.91 -19.12
C ASP A 298 14.02 22.95 -19.72
N ALA A 299 14.45 21.96 -20.51
CA ALA A 299 13.57 20.92 -21.06
C ALA A 299 12.98 20.03 -19.95
N ALA A 300 13.80 19.59 -18.98
CA ALA A 300 13.34 18.78 -17.86
C ALA A 300 12.33 19.54 -16.98
N LYS A 301 12.53 20.85 -16.79
CA LYS A 301 11.60 21.72 -16.06
C LYS A 301 10.25 21.84 -16.78
N GLN A 302 10.25 22.07 -18.10
CA GLN A 302 9.01 22.15 -18.88
C GLN A 302 8.22 20.84 -18.85
N GLU A 303 8.92 19.71 -18.95
CA GLU A 303 8.29 18.39 -18.88
C GLU A 303 7.72 18.10 -17.49
N ALA A 304 8.41 18.49 -16.43
CA ALA A 304 7.90 18.38 -15.06
C ALA A 304 6.63 19.24 -14.85
N GLU A 305 6.60 20.46 -15.40
CA GLU A 305 5.42 21.34 -15.33
C GLU A 305 4.22 20.78 -16.10
N ARG A 306 4.44 20.22 -17.29
CA ARG A 306 3.40 19.56 -18.10
C ARG A 306 2.80 18.36 -17.37
N LEU A 307 3.64 17.45 -16.86
CA LEU A 307 3.20 16.25 -16.13
C LEU A 307 2.52 16.59 -14.81
N ALA A 308 2.95 17.65 -14.12
CA ALA A 308 2.28 18.13 -12.90
C ALA A 308 0.85 18.63 -13.20
N LYS A 309 0.64 19.33 -14.31
CA LYS A 309 -0.68 19.76 -14.76
C LYS A 309 -1.58 18.57 -15.12
N GLU A 310 -1.07 17.59 -15.86
CA GLU A 310 -1.79 16.36 -16.20
C GLU A 310 -2.19 15.57 -14.94
N ALA A 311 -1.28 15.45 -13.96
CA ALA A 311 -1.59 14.82 -12.68
C ALA A 311 -2.70 15.55 -11.89
N GLN A 312 -2.69 16.88 -11.93
CA GLN A 312 -3.73 17.69 -11.29
C GLN A 312 -5.09 17.52 -11.98
N GLU A 313 -5.14 17.50 -13.31
CA GLU A 313 -6.36 17.26 -14.08
C GLU A 313 -6.92 15.85 -13.82
N ALA A 314 -6.06 14.82 -13.80
CA ALA A 314 -6.46 13.46 -13.45
C ALA A 314 -7.02 13.37 -12.02
N LYS A 315 -6.46 14.12 -11.07
CA LYS A 315 -6.97 14.20 -9.70
C LYS A 315 -8.35 14.85 -9.61
N ILE A 316 -8.58 15.94 -10.35
CA ILE A 316 -9.89 16.61 -10.40
C ILE A 316 -10.93 15.66 -10.99
N LYS A 317 -10.63 15.03 -12.13
CA LYS A 317 -11.53 14.08 -12.79
C LYS A 317 -11.91 12.89 -11.90
N ALA A 318 -10.94 12.30 -11.20
CA ALA A 318 -11.20 11.20 -10.27
C ALA A 318 -12.08 11.62 -9.08
N GLU A 319 -11.93 12.86 -8.60
CA GLU A 319 -12.71 13.40 -7.48
C GLU A 319 -14.15 13.73 -7.89
N GLU A 320 -14.34 14.33 -9.07
CA GLU A 320 -15.66 14.63 -9.64
C GLU A 320 -16.48 13.35 -9.84
N GLU A 321 -15.88 12.31 -10.42
CA GLU A 321 -16.53 11.01 -10.62
C GLU A 321 -16.92 10.35 -9.28
N ARG A 322 -16.06 10.46 -8.27
CA ARG A 322 -16.33 9.94 -6.92
C ARG A 322 -17.52 10.67 -6.27
N LEU A 323 -17.57 12.00 -6.41
CA LEU A 323 -18.66 12.81 -5.88
C LEU A 323 -19.98 12.52 -6.58
N ALA A 324 -19.95 12.33 -7.91
CA ALA A 324 -21.11 11.92 -8.69
C ALA A 324 -21.62 10.52 -8.27
N ALA A 325 -20.72 9.55 -8.09
CA ALA A 325 -21.07 8.20 -7.62
C ALA A 325 -21.67 8.21 -6.20
N GLU A 326 -21.13 9.02 -5.29
CA GLU A 326 -21.67 9.17 -3.94
C GLU A 326 -23.05 9.83 -3.95
N LYS A 327 -23.24 10.89 -4.75
CA LYS A 327 -24.55 11.52 -4.93
C LYS A 327 -25.59 10.55 -5.48
N ALA A 328 -25.25 9.79 -6.52
CA ALA A 328 -26.13 8.76 -7.10
C ALA A 328 -26.47 7.67 -6.08
N ARG A 329 -25.51 7.28 -5.23
CA ARG A 329 -25.74 6.34 -4.13
C ARG A 329 -26.71 6.89 -3.09
N GLN A 330 -26.58 8.15 -2.71
CA GLN A 330 -27.48 8.81 -1.74
C GLN A 330 -28.91 8.94 -2.29
N GLU A 331 -29.07 9.33 -3.55
CA GLU A 331 -30.37 9.41 -4.21
C GLU A 331 -31.04 8.03 -4.31
N LYS A 332 -30.25 6.99 -4.63
CA LYS A 332 -30.73 5.60 -4.63
C LYS A 332 -31.15 5.15 -3.23
N LEU A 333 -30.35 5.44 -2.20
CA LEU A 333 -30.68 5.11 -0.82
C LEU A 333 -31.99 5.76 -0.38
N ALA A 334 -32.15 7.07 -0.65
CA ALA A 334 -33.37 7.80 -0.34
C ALA A 334 -34.61 7.19 -1.03
N SER A 335 -34.47 6.80 -2.29
CA SER A 335 -35.53 6.14 -3.05
C SER A 335 -35.92 4.78 -2.46
N PHE A 336 -34.93 3.98 -2.06
CA PHE A 336 -35.18 2.68 -1.43
C PHE A 336 -35.89 2.83 -0.07
N ILE A 337 -35.47 3.79 0.75
CA ILE A 337 -36.12 4.09 2.03
C ILE A 337 -37.57 4.52 1.80
N ALA A 338 -37.82 5.41 0.84
CA ALA A 338 -39.17 5.89 0.55
C ALA A 338 -40.11 4.74 0.15
N ILE A 339 -39.67 3.83 -0.72
CA ILE A 339 -40.46 2.65 -1.13
C ILE A 339 -40.71 1.72 0.06
N ALA A 340 -39.70 1.45 0.89
CA ALA A 340 -39.86 0.61 2.07
C ALA A 340 -40.85 1.20 3.09
N LYS A 341 -40.80 2.51 3.33
CA LYS A 341 -41.77 3.22 4.18
C LYS A 341 -43.19 3.18 3.59
N GLN A 342 -43.34 3.40 2.28
CA GLN A 342 -44.64 3.27 1.60
C GLN A 342 -45.21 1.85 1.72
N ALA A 343 -44.35 0.85 1.74
CA ALA A 343 -44.73 -0.53 1.99
C ALA A 343 -45.06 -0.80 3.48
N GLY A 344 -44.99 0.18 4.38
CA GLY A 344 -45.40 0.04 5.78
C GLY A 344 -44.33 -0.49 6.72
N LEU A 345 -43.05 -0.38 6.37
CA LEU A 345 -41.93 -0.59 7.31
C LEU A 345 -41.74 0.65 8.19
N THR A 346 -41.25 0.44 9.42
CA THR A 346 -40.80 1.54 10.30
C THR A 346 -39.57 2.24 9.71
N ASP A 347 -39.22 3.41 10.26
CA ASP A 347 -38.08 4.20 9.79
C ASP A 347 -36.76 3.43 9.89
N GLU A 348 -36.57 2.69 10.99
CA GLU A 348 -35.40 1.85 11.23
C GLU A 348 -35.35 0.67 10.26
N GLU A 349 -36.49 -0.02 10.05
CA GLU A 349 -36.58 -1.16 9.14
C GLU A 349 -36.40 -0.76 7.68
N ALA A 350 -37.00 0.35 7.26
CA ALA A 350 -36.87 0.89 5.92
C ALA A 350 -35.40 1.27 5.64
N THR A 351 -34.72 1.85 6.63
CA THR A 351 -33.29 2.16 6.55
C THR A 351 -32.46 0.89 6.41
N GLN A 352 -32.71 -0.12 7.24
CA GLN A 352 -31.99 -1.39 7.20
C GLN A 352 -32.16 -2.10 5.84
N VAL A 353 -33.41 -2.24 5.39
CA VAL A 353 -33.73 -2.89 4.10
C VAL A 353 -33.09 -2.14 2.94
N ALA A 354 -33.15 -0.80 2.96
CA ALA A 354 -32.54 0.00 1.92
C ALA A 354 -31.00 -0.16 1.89
N GLN A 355 -30.35 -0.15 3.06
CA GLN A 355 -28.90 -0.29 3.17
C GLN A 355 -28.40 -1.67 2.71
N ASP A 356 -29.04 -2.74 3.16
CA ASP A 356 -28.66 -4.12 2.84
C ASP A 356 -28.81 -4.45 1.34
N ASN A 357 -29.66 -3.69 0.64
CA ASN A 357 -30.03 -3.96 -0.75
C ASN A 357 -29.60 -2.84 -1.72
N LEU A 358 -28.72 -1.94 -1.30
CA LEU A 358 -28.18 -0.85 -2.14
C LEU A 358 -27.55 -1.34 -3.45
N ASN A 359 -27.05 -2.58 -3.50
CA ASN A 359 -26.49 -3.20 -4.70
C ASN A 359 -27.55 -3.77 -5.67
N GLY A 360 -28.81 -3.92 -5.22
CA GLY A 360 -29.93 -4.43 -6.03
C GLY A 360 -30.62 -3.34 -6.87
N THR A 361 -31.69 -3.70 -7.57
CA THR A 361 -32.50 -2.76 -8.37
C THR A 361 -33.77 -2.32 -7.63
N LEU A 362 -34.35 -1.19 -8.04
CA LEU A 362 -35.63 -0.71 -7.49
C LEU A 362 -36.77 -1.73 -7.69
N GLU A 363 -36.74 -2.50 -8.77
CA GLU A 363 -37.75 -3.52 -9.08
C GLU A 363 -37.68 -4.75 -8.17
N GLN A 364 -36.49 -5.05 -7.63
CA GLN A 364 -36.30 -6.15 -6.68
C GLN A 364 -36.76 -5.79 -5.28
N LEU A 365 -36.76 -4.49 -4.96
CA LEU A 365 -37.01 -3.99 -3.61
C LEU A 365 -38.38 -4.42 -3.02
N PRO A 366 -39.50 -4.42 -3.76
CA PRO A 366 -40.78 -4.91 -3.23
C PRO A 366 -40.70 -6.36 -2.72
N LYS A 367 -40.01 -7.25 -3.45
CA LYS A 367 -39.85 -8.65 -3.05
C LYS A 367 -38.99 -8.80 -1.80
N VAL A 368 -37.90 -8.01 -1.74
CA VAL A 368 -37.04 -7.96 -0.55
C VAL A 368 -37.85 -7.52 0.67
N ILE A 369 -38.71 -6.51 0.52
CA ILE A 369 -39.58 -6.02 1.59
C ILE A 369 -40.54 -7.11 2.05
N GLU A 370 -41.17 -7.85 1.13
CA GLU A 370 -42.06 -8.97 1.49
C GLU A 370 -41.32 -10.07 2.26
N VAL A 371 -40.12 -10.44 1.82
CA VAL A 371 -39.27 -11.43 2.52
C VAL A 371 -38.88 -10.93 3.90
N PHE A 372 -38.52 -9.64 4.05
CA PHE A 372 -38.19 -9.04 5.33
C PHE A 372 -39.36 -9.11 6.31
N LYS A 373 -40.56 -8.73 5.87
CA LYS A 373 -41.79 -8.83 6.67
C LYS A 373 -42.11 -10.26 7.07
N ALA A 374 -42.04 -11.20 6.12
CA ALA A 374 -42.30 -12.61 6.38
C ALA A 374 -41.32 -13.18 7.42
N LYS A 375 -40.04 -12.80 7.32
CA LYS A 375 -39.01 -13.19 8.30
C LYS A 375 -39.34 -12.64 9.70
N LYS A 376 -39.75 -11.38 9.82
CA LYS A 376 -40.15 -10.79 11.11
C LYS A 376 -41.32 -11.53 11.73
N ILE A 377 -42.35 -11.83 10.95
CA ILE A 377 -43.50 -12.61 11.40
C ILE A 377 -43.06 -13.99 11.88
N ALA A 378 -42.19 -14.67 11.14
CA ALA A 378 -41.68 -15.99 11.52
C ALA A 378 -40.82 -15.95 12.80
N GLU A 379 -39.98 -14.92 12.95
CA GLU A 379 -39.16 -14.72 14.16
C GLU A 379 -40.03 -14.46 15.40
N GLU A 380 -41.09 -13.68 15.25
CA GLU A 380 -42.05 -13.40 16.32
C GLU A 380 -42.85 -14.67 16.69
N GLN A 381 -43.35 -15.41 15.70
CA GLN A 381 -44.04 -16.68 15.92
C GLN A 381 -43.13 -17.70 16.61
N ALA A 382 -41.87 -17.83 16.18
CA ALA A 382 -40.89 -18.71 16.83
C ALA A 382 -40.52 -18.25 18.25
N ARG A 383 -40.57 -16.95 18.54
CA ARG A 383 -40.40 -16.43 19.90
C ARG A 383 -41.59 -16.80 20.78
N LEU A 384 -42.82 -16.59 20.30
CA LEU A 384 -44.03 -16.96 21.03
C LEU A 384 -44.07 -18.47 21.29
N GLN A 385 -43.72 -19.30 20.29
CA GLN A 385 -43.70 -20.75 20.46
C GLN A 385 -42.70 -21.20 21.53
N ARG A 386 -41.50 -20.61 21.56
CA ARG A 386 -40.52 -20.90 22.62
C ARG A 386 -41.03 -20.53 24.02
N GLU A 387 -41.78 -19.45 24.13
CA GLU A 387 -42.39 -19.03 25.40
C GLU A 387 -43.48 -20.00 25.84
N ILE A 388 -44.34 -20.45 24.92
CA ILE A 388 -45.35 -21.49 25.17
C ILE A 388 -44.68 -22.78 25.66
N ASP A 389 -43.66 -23.26 24.96
CA ASP A 389 -42.94 -24.48 25.31
C ASP A 389 -42.30 -24.39 26.70
N SER A 390 -41.63 -23.26 26.97
CA SER A 390 -41.00 -22.98 28.26
C SER A 390 -42.02 -22.97 29.41
N THR A 391 -43.16 -22.34 29.21
CA THR A 391 -44.22 -22.22 30.23
C THR A 391 -44.98 -23.51 30.44
N LYS A 392 -45.17 -24.35 29.42
CA LYS A 392 -45.74 -25.70 29.54
C LYS A 392 -44.75 -26.69 30.16
N GLY A 393 -43.45 -26.46 29.99
CA GLY A 393 -42.37 -27.29 30.53
C GLY A 393 -41.98 -28.45 29.61
N PHE A 394 -42.35 -28.41 28.33
CA PHE A 394 -41.94 -29.35 27.28
C PHE A 394 -42.00 -28.66 25.92
N SER A 395 -41.20 -29.13 24.96
CA SER A 395 -41.18 -28.57 23.60
C SER A 395 -42.43 -28.92 22.80
N GLU A 396 -42.72 -28.12 21.78
CA GLU A 396 -43.75 -28.39 20.80
C GLU A 396 -43.62 -29.81 20.23
N ASN A 397 -44.75 -30.45 19.93
CA ASN A 397 -44.83 -31.82 19.40
C ASN A 397 -44.35 -32.95 20.32
N THR A 398 -43.85 -32.66 21.54
CA THR A 398 -43.53 -33.71 22.53
C THR A 398 -44.76 -34.55 22.86
N TYR A 399 -45.91 -33.89 22.94
CA TYR A 399 -47.21 -34.49 23.22
C TYR A 399 -48.20 -34.05 22.16
N GLN A 400 -49.08 -34.96 21.76
CA GLN A 400 -50.15 -34.66 20.82
C GLN A 400 -51.13 -33.65 21.43
N GLN A 401 -51.86 -32.89 20.61
CA GLN A 401 -52.97 -32.09 21.12
C GLN A 401 -54.06 -33.00 21.69
N GLY A 402 -54.68 -32.60 22.79
CA GLY A 402 -55.62 -33.41 23.55
C GLY A 402 -54.94 -34.40 24.51
N PHE A 403 -55.53 -35.59 24.64
CA PHE A 403 -55.10 -36.57 25.64
C PHE A 403 -53.77 -37.23 25.29
N ASN A 404 -52.89 -37.30 26.29
CA ASN A 404 -51.71 -38.15 26.27
C ASN A 404 -51.64 -38.94 27.57
N HIS A 405 -51.41 -40.25 27.44
CA HIS A 405 -51.28 -41.18 28.56
C HIS A 405 -49.85 -41.70 28.61
N LEU A 406 -49.10 -41.30 29.63
CA LEU A 406 -47.67 -41.56 29.75
C LEU A 406 -47.39 -42.62 30.80
N ASN A 407 -46.51 -43.56 30.48
CA ASN A 407 -46.03 -44.58 31.42
C ASN A 407 -47.16 -45.32 32.14
N TYR A 408 -48.27 -45.56 31.43
CA TYR A 408 -49.34 -46.39 31.95
C TYR A 408 -48.85 -47.83 32.09
N SER A 409 -48.79 -48.30 33.33
CA SER A 409 -48.43 -49.67 33.67
C SER A 409 -49.55 -50.28 34.49
N SER A 410 -49.96 -51.49 34.13
CA SER A 410 -50.96 -52.27 34.86
C SER A 410 -50.32 -53.57 35.32
N SER A 411 -50.32 -53.81 36.63
CA SER A 411 -49.77 -55.02 37.23
C SER A 411 -50.82 -55.72 38.07
N SER A 412 -51.09 -56.99 37.76
CA SER A 412 -51.92 -57.84 38.60
C SER A 412 -51.08 -58.48 39.70
N SER A 413 -51.57 -58.44 40.93
CA SER A 413 -50.89 -58.99 42.10
C SER A 413 -51.90 -59.61 43.05
N ALA A 414 -51.47 -60.66 43.73
CA ALA A 414 -52.15 -61.20 44.89
C ALA A 414 -51.17 -61.23 46.06
N SER A 415 -51.57 -60.68 47.21
CA SER A 415 -50.72 -60.56 48.38
C SER A 415 -51.53 -60.64 49.66
N ASN A 416 -50.99 -61.30 50.68
CA ASN A 416 -51.54 -61.30 52.02
C ASN A 416 -50.50 -60.68 52.96
N SER A 417 -50.92 -59.72 53.79
CA SER A 417 -50.07 -59.06 54.79
C SER A 417 -50.78 -59.10 56.13
N CYS A 418 -50.08 -59.38 57.22
CA CYS A 418 -50.65 -59.38 58.56
C CYS A 418 -49.78 -58.55 59.50
N VAL A 419 -50.35 -57.52 60.14
CA VAL A 419 -49.66 -56.66 61.12
C VAL A 419 -50.50 -56.61 62.39
N ASN A 420 -49.88 -56.84 63.56
CA ASN A 420 -50.57 -56.91 64.86
C ASN A 420 -51.86 -57.76 64.85
N SER A 421 -51.80 -58.94 64.22
CA SER A 421 -52.93 -59.89 64.07
C SER A 421 -54.11 -59.41 63.22
N VAL A 422 -53.98 -58.29 62.52
CA VAL A 422 -54.92 -57.87 61.47
C VAL A 422 -54.35 -58.26 60.12
N CYS A 423 -55.00 -59.19 59.44
CA CYS A 423 -54.61 -59.65 58.12
C CYS A 423 -55.40 -58.93 57.02
N THR A 424 -54.69 -58.43 56.03
CA THR A 424 -55.25 -57.87 54.79
C THR A 424 -54.85 -58.74 53.60
N SER A 425 -55.81 -59.14 52.78
CA SER A 425 -55.58 -59.82 51.50
C SER A 425 -55.95 -58.92 50.34
N TRP A 426 -55.13 -58.93 49.31
CA TRP A 426 -55.34 -58.24 48.05
C TRP A 426 -55.21 -59.25 46.91
N SER A 427 -56.13 -59.20 45.96
CA SER A 427 -55.99 -59.86 44.67
C SER A 427 -56.64 -58.98 43.61
N GLY A 428 -55.85 -58.39 42.72
CA GLY A 428 -56.36 -57.44 41.75
C GLY A 428 -55.30 -56.78 40.90
N THR A 429 -55.72 -55.83 40.09
CA THR A 429 -54.86 -55.05 39.20
C THR A 429 -54.67 -53.65 39.77
N THR A 430 -53.41 -53.23 39.83
CA THR A 430 -53.05 -51.83 40.08
C THR A 430 -52.58 -51.22 38.78
N THR A 431 -53.15 -50.08 38.40
CA THR A 431 -52.72 -49.28 37.24
C THR A 431 -52.15 -47.97 37.72
N THR A 432 -50.98 -47.58 37.22
CA THR A 432 -50.38 -46.27 37.48
C THR A 432 -49.93 -45.64 36.18
N GLY A 433 -49.97 -44.31 36.09
CA GLY A 433 -49.44 -43.57 34.96
C GLY A 433 -49.62 -42.07 35.15
N LYS A 434 -49.35 -41.30 34.10
CA LYS A 434 -49.64 -39.86 34.06
C LYS A 434 -50.59 -39.58 32.90
N THR A 435 -51.66 -38.85 33.17
CA THR A 435 -52.50 -38.28 32.11
C THR A 435 -52.21 -36.81 32.00
N LEU A 436 -52.10 -36.32 30.76
CA LEU A 436 -52.13 -34.92 30.46
C LEU A 436 -53.08 -34.61 29.31
N TYR A 437 -53.75 -33.48 29.41
CA TYR A 437 -54.51 -32.89 28.33
C TYR A 437 -53.76 -31.65 27.83
N ASN A 438 -53.22 -31.77 26.62
CA ASN A 438 -52.39 -30.76 25.98
C ASN A 438 -53.25 -29.85 25.11
N GLN A 439 -53.22 -28.55 25.35
CA GLN A 439 -53.84 -27.54 24.52
C GLN A 439 -52.74 -26.71 23.84
N LYS A 440 -53.09 -25.76 22.97
CA LYS A 440 -52.10 -24.92 22.28
C LYS A 440 -51.29 -24.11 23.29
N TYR A 441 -51.94 -23.40 24.20
CA TYR A 441 -51.27 -22.50 25.15
C TYR A 441 -51.08 -23.10 26.55
N SER A 442 -51.81 -24.16 26.88
CA SER A 442 -51.84 -24.74 28.22
C SER A 442 -51.80 -26.26 28.26
N VAL A 443 -51.52 -26.80 29.44
CA VAL A 443 -51.54 -28.23 29.72
C VAL A 443 -52.04 -28.46 31.13
N VAL A 444 -52.93 -29.45 31.27
CA VAL A 444 -53.38 -29.96 32.57
C VAL A 444 -52.89 -31.40 32.68
N SER A 445 -52.08 -31.69 33.69
CA SER A 445 -51.49 -33.02 33.87
C SER A 445 -51.61 -33.48 35.31
N GLY A 446 -51.63 -34.79 35.54
CA GLY A 446 -51.67 -35.35 36.89
C GLY A 446 -51.29 -36.82 36.90
N ASP A 447 -50.97 -37.31 38.10
CA ASP A 447 -50.63 -38.71 38.34
C ASP A 447 -51.92 -39.50 38.56
N TYR A 448 -52.08 -40.56 37.78
CA TYR A 448 -53.22 -41.45 37.83
C TYR A 448 -52.83 -42.77 38.50
N SER A 449 -53.66 -43.21 39.44
CA SER A 449 -53.57 -44.53 40.05
C SER A 449 -54.95 -45.16 40.14
N ALA A 450 -55.09 -46.45 39.83
CA ALA A 450 -56.32 -47.19 40.05
C ALA A 450 -56.06 -48.59 40.60
N ARG A 451 -56.99 -49.08 41.42
CA ARG A 451 -56.98 -50.43 42.00
C ARG A 451 -58.34 -51.07 41.79
N GLN A 452 -58.34 -52.21 41.10
CA GLN A 452 -59.54 -52.97 40.80
C GLN A 452 -59.31 -54.42 41.22
N GLY A 453 -60.12 -54.94 42.14
CA GLY A 453 -59.94 -56.29 42.65
C GLY A 453 -60.60 -56.56 43.99
N LEU A 454 -60.25 -57.69 44.61
CA LEU A 454 -60.73 -58.11 45.92
C LEU A 454 -59.76 -57.63 47.02
N LEU A 455 -60.25 -56.78 47.91
CA LEU A 455 -59.60 -56.42 49.16
C LEU A 455 -60.37 -57.08 50.31
N ASN A 456 -59.74 -58.01 51.05
CA ASN A 456 -60.37 -58.78 52.12
C ASN A 456 -61.66 -59.51 51.69
N GLY A 457 -61.74 -59.94 50.43
CA GLY A 457 -62.92 -60.59 49.86
C GLY A 457 -64.02 -59.64 49.39
N SER A 458 -63.88 -58.33 49.57
CA SER A 458 -64.78 -57.31 49.01
C SER A 458 -64.22 -56.71 47.73
N TRP A 459 -65.05 -56.58 46.70
CA TRP A 459 -64.65 -55.93 45.45
C TRP A 459 -64.48 -54.42 45.66
N ILE A 460 -63.36 -53.88 45.19
CA ILE A 460 -63.06 -52.45 45.13
C ILE A 460 -62.77 -52.02 43.70
N ASP A 461 -63.19 -50.81 43.37
CA ASP A 461 -62.86 -50.08 42.15
C ASP A 461 -62.56 -48.64 42.54
N GLU A 462 -61.29 -48.39 42.84
CA GLU A 462 -60.81 -47.12 43.36
C GLU A 462 -59.86 -46.49 42.33
N SER A 463 -60.10 -45.23 41.98
CA SER A 463 -59.15 -44.42 41.21
C SER A 463 -58.78 -43.16 41.97
N SER A 464 -57.61 -42.63 41.67
CA SER A 464 -57.21 -41.31 42.12
C SER A 464 -56.47 -40.57 41.02
N PHE A 465 -56.76 -39.27 40.92
CA PHE A 465 -55.97 -38.31 40.17
C PHE A 465 -55.36 -37.32 41.15
N SER A 466 -54.03 -37.29 41.20
CA SER A 466 -53.29 -36.48 42.17
C SER A 466 -52.19 -35.70 41.48
N ASN A 467 -51.52 -34.82 42.24
CA ASN A 467 -50.43 -33.98 41.73
C ASN A 467 -50.81 -33.22 40.44
N ILE A 468 -52.03 -32.67 40.40
CA ILE A 468 -52.54 -31.98 39.22
C ILE A 468 -51.77 -30.67 39.03
N GLN A 469 -51.06 -30.57 37.92
CA GLN A 469 -50.32 -29.39 37.46
C GLN A 469 -51.07 -28.73 36.30
N VAL A 470 -51.26 -27.43 36.41
CA VAL A 470 -51.82 -26.59 35.36
C VAL A 470 -50.74 -25.61 34.94
N LYS A 471 -50.23 -25.74 33.71
CA LYS A 471 -49.11 -24.97 33.18
C LYS A 471 -49.45 -24.43 31.80
N GLY A 472 -48.74 -23.39 31.38
CA GLY A 472 -48.97 -22.74 30.09
C GLY A 472 -48.70 -21.25 30.10
N LEU A 473 -48.83 -20.64 28.92
CA LEU A 473 -48.72 -19.21 28.74
C LEU A 473 -49.93 -18.52 29.38
N LYS A 474 -49.79 -18.03 30.61
CA LYS A 474 -50.90 -17.38 31.33
C LYS A 474 -51.33 -16.11 30.62
N THR A 475 -52.64 -15.91 30.45
CA THR A 475 -53.17 -14.66 29.91
C THR A 475 -52.87 -13.51 30.87
N GLN A 476 -52.33 -12.41 30.34
CA GLN A 476 -52.13 -11.21 31.16
C GLN A 476 -53.47 -10.59 31.56
N LYS A 477 -53.52 -9.95 32.73
CA LYS A 477 -54.78 -9.45 33.32
C LYS A 477 -55.51 -8.45 32.41
N ASP A 478 -54.76 -7.59 31.76
CA ASP A 478 -55.21 -6.56 30.81
C ASP A 478 -55.54 -7.09 29.42
N ALA A 479 -55.06 -8.29 29.08
CA ALA A 479 -55.36 -8.98 27.83
C ALA A 479 -56.59 -9.90 27.91
N ILE A 480 -57.18 -10.06 29.10
CA ILE A 480 -58.49 -10.71 29.24
C ILE A 480 -59.54 -9.77 28.61
N PRO A 481 -60.45 -10.27 27.74
CA PRO A 481 -61.50 -9.43 27.17
C PRO A 481 -62.31 -8.71 28.26
N ASN A 482 -62.78 -7.51 27.95
CA ASN A 482 -63.55 -6.66 28.86
C ASN A 482 -65.05 -6.57 28.50
N GLU A 483 -65.44 -7.13 27.36
CA GLU A 483 -66.81 -7.10 26.85
C GLU A 483 -67.15 -8.40 26.10
N GLY A 484 -68.45 -8.65 25.93
CA GLY A 484 -68.98 -9.86 25.31
C GLY A 484 -68.90 -11.10 26.20
N ALA A 485 -69.39 -12.23 25.69
CA ALA A 485 -69.38 -13.51 26.37
C ALA A 485 -68.86 -14.61 25.45
N ALA A 486 -68.25 -15.64 26.03
CA ALA A 486 -67.77 -16.80 25.27
C ALA A 486 -67.98 -18.11 26.03
N THR A 487 -68.20 -19.17 25.26
CA THR A 487 -68.25 -20.54 25.75
C THR A 487 -66.90 -21.21 25.55
N TYR A 488 -66.36 -21.78 26.61
CA TYR A 488 -65.21 -22.67 26.59
C TYR A 488 -65.70 -24.12 26.58
N SER A 489 -65.24 -24.88 25.60
CA SER A 489 -65.59 -26.29 25.43
C SER A 489 -64.34 -27.15 25.55
N GLY A 490 -64.44 -28.27 26.25
CA GLY A 490 -63.29 -29.15 26.43
C GLY A 490 -63.57 -30.42 27.20
N LYS A 491 -62.71 -30.76 28.15
CA LYS A 491 -62.74 -32.03 28.87
C LYS A 491 -62.55 -31.84 30.37
N ALA A 492 -63.29 -32.64 31.12
CA ALA A 492 -63.03 -32.94 32.51
C ALA A 492 -62.56 -34.39 32.61
N PHE A 493 -61.49 -34.69 33.35
CA PHE A 493 -60.89 -36.02 33.27
C PHE A 493 -60.16 -36.46 34.53
N GLU A 494 -60.11 -37.78 34.69
CA GLU A 494 -59.30 -38.51 35.65
C GLU A 494 -58.76 -39.76 34.93
N GLY A 495 -57.44 -39.82 34.77
CA GLY A 495 -56.82 -40.94 34.07
C GLY A 495 -57.27 -41.08 32.62
N LYS A 496 -57.88 -42.22 32.27
CA LYS A 496 -58.48 -42.48 30.94
C LYS A 496 -59.97 -42.12 30.87
N THR A 497 -60.58 -41.82 32.01
CA THR A 497 -61.99 -41.45 32.11
C THR A 497 -62.11 -39.96 31.83
N ALA A 498 -62.95 -39.60 30.87
CA ALA A 498 -63.16 -38.22 30.48
C ALA A 498 -64.64 -37.94 30.23
N GLY A 499 -65.08 -36.77 30.67
CA GLY A 499 -66.34 -36.14 30.36
C GLY A 499 -66.12 -34.83 29.63
N ASP A 500 -67.21 -34.21 29.18
CA ASP A 500 -67.20 -32.94 28.49
C ASP A 500 -67.32 -31.78 29.48
N LEU A 501 -66.52 -30.73 29.25
CA LEU A 501 -66.60 -29.46 29.96
C LEU A 501 -67.26 -28.42 29.04
N THR A 502 -68.26 -27.72 29.55
CA THR A 502 -68.80 -26.49 28.96
C THR A 502 -68.77 -25.39 30.03
N TYR A 503 -68.07 -24.29 29.77
CA TYR A 503 -67.94 -23.19 30.72
C TYR A 503 -68.14 -21.86 30.02
N ASN A 504 -69.14 -21.10 30.43
CA ASN A 504 -69.45 -19.79 29.89
C ASN A 504 -68.79 -18.71 30.74
N VAL A 505 -68.18 -17.74 30.08
CA VAL A 505 -67.63 -16.55 30.72
C VAL A 505 -68.24 -15.33 30.06
N ASP A 506 -68.90 -14.50 30.85
CA ASP A 506 -69.28 -13.16 30.47
C ASP A 506 -68.18 -12.20 30.94
N PHE A 507 -67.49 -11.61 29.97
CA PHE A 507 -66.36 -10.72 30.22
C PHE A 507 -66.80 -9.34 30.68
N ALA A 508 -68.01 -8.90 30.32
CA ALA A 508 -68.57 -7.62 30.74
C ALA A 508 -68.98 -7.66 32.21
N THR A 509 -69.70 -8.71 32.62
CA THR A 509 -70.08 -8.89 34.03
C THR A 509 -68.96 -9.51 34.87
N ARG A 510 -67.91 -10.03 34.22
CA ARG A 510 -66.76 -10.69 34.85
C ARG A 510 -67.16 -11.94 35.64
N VAL A 511 -68.20 -12.63 35.19
CA VAL A 511 -68.75 -13.85 35.82
C VAL A 511 -68.61 -15.04 34.88
N GLY A 512 -68.28 -16.20 35.44
CA GLY A 512 -68.29 -17.48 34.71
C GLY A 512 -69.03 -18.58 35.45
N SER A 513 -69.62 -19.51 34.71
CA SER A 513 -70.32 -20.70 35.22
C SER A 513 -70.35 -21.78 34.14
N GLY A 514 -70.63 -23.03 34.52
CA GLY A 514 -70.61 -24.12 33.56
C GLY A 514 -71.13 -25.44 34.07
N SER A 515 -70.83 -26.49 33.31
CA SER A 515 -71.18 -27.86 33.65
C SER A 515 -70.17 -28.87 33.12
N VAL A 516 -70.09 -30.00 33.79
CA VAL A 516 -69.39 -31.20 33.33
C VAL A 516 -70.40 -32.34 33.17
N SER A 517 -70.29 -33.10 32.09
CA SER A 517 -71.12 -34.29 31.81
C SER A 517 -70.28 -35.48 31.38
N GLY A 518 -70.81 -36.70 31.54
CA GLY A 518 -70.15 -37.92 31.03
C GLY A 518 -69.08 -38.52 31.95
N LEU A 519 -68.91 -37.98 33.16
CA LEU A 519 -68.11 -38.62 34.21
C LEU A 519 -68.96 -39.66 34.99
N PRO A 520 -68.34 -40.66 35.65
CA PRO A 520 -69.05 -41.62 36.49
C PRO A 520 -69.85 -40.99 37.63
N VAL A 521 -69.44 -39.79 38.09
CA VAL A 521 -70.14 -38.99 39.10
C VAL A 521 -71.44 -38.34 38.59
N GLY A 522 -71.77 -38.52 37.31
CA GLY A 522 -72.93 -37.91 36.66
C GLY A 522 -72.67 -36.46 36.23
N GLN A 523 -73.76 -35.70 36.09
CA GLN A 523 -73.68 -34.29 35.71
C GLN A 523 -73.25 -33.44 36.92
N VAL A 524 -72.28 -32.56 36.69
CA VAL A 524 -71.76 -31.64 37.70
C VAL A 524 -72.01 -30.20 37.23
N THR A 525 -72.67 -29.40 38.06
CA THR A 525 -72.81 -27.96 37.85
C THR A 525 -71.60 -27.24 38.44
N LEU A 526 -70.91 -26.45 37.62
CA LEU A 526 -69.87 -25.51 38.05
C LEU A 526 -70.55 -24.17 38.28
N GLY A 527 -70.88 -23.87 39.55
CA GLY A 527 -71.60 -22.67 39.94
C GLY A 527 -70.84 -21.38 39.63
N GLU A 528 -71.53 -20.25 39.72
CA GLU A 528 -70.97 -18.93 39.37
C GLU A 528 -69.68 -18.60 40.13
N ALA A 529 -68.74 -18.01 39.41
CA ALA A 529 -67.47 -17.51 39.93
C ALA A 529 -67.11 -16.19 39.27
N ASN A 530 -66.57 -15.25 40.05
CA ASN A 530 -66.06 -14.00 39.52
C ASN A 530 -64.63 -14.17 38.98
N ILE A 531 -64.28 -13.46 37.91
CA ILE A 531 -62.91 -13.37 37.42
C ILE A 531 -62.09 -12.54 38.42
N ASN A 532 -61.18 -13.20 39.14
CA ASN A 532 -60.25 -12.56 40.06
C ASN A 532 -58.80 -12.76 39.59
N GLY A 533 -58.14 -11.66 39.21
CA GLY A 533 -56.86 -11.71 38.51
C GLY A 533 -57.02 -12.41 37.17
N THR A 534 -56.36 -13.56 37.02
CA THR A 534 -56.37 -14.39 35.80
C THR A 534 -57.07 -15.74 36.02
N ALA A 535 -57.93 -15.85 37.03
CA ALA A 535 -58.55 -17.10 37.44
C ALA A 535 -60.02 -16.94 37.88
N LEU A 536 -60.75 -18.05 37.85
CA LEU A 536 -62.08 -18.22 38.43
C LEU A 536 -62.03 -19.35 39.45
N SER A 537 -62.77 -19.20 40.55
CA SER A 537 -62.88 -20.26 41.56
C SER A 537 -64.29 -20.25 42.12
N GLY A 538 -64.92 -21.41 42.14
CA GLY A 538 -66.33 -21.56 42.49
C GLY A 538 -66.66 -22.95 43.03
N LYS A 539 -67.95 -23.22 43.23
CA LYS A 539 -68.46 -24.49 43.73
C LYS A 539 -68.77 -25.46 42.59
N ALA A 540 -68.39 -26.72 42.76
CA ALA A 540 -68.79 -27.82 41.90
C ALA A 540 -69.88 -28.61 42.63
N ASN A 541 -71.14 -28.52 42.19
CA ASN A 541 -72.31 -28.88 42.98
C ASN A 541 -72.27 -28.24 44.40
N SER A 542 -72.93 -28.83 45.39
CA SER A 542 -72.89 -28.33 46.78
C SER A 542 -71.64 -28.74 47.55
N ASN A 543 -71.00 -29.86 47.18
CA ASN A 543 -69.99 -30.54 48.00
C ASN A 543 -68.58 -30.49 47.40
N GLY A 544 -68.40 -29.85 46.25
CA GLY A 544 -67.12 -29.72 45.55
C GLY A 544 -66.67 -28.28 45.35
N ASN A 545 -65.44 -28.12 44.86
CA ASN A 545 -64.87 -26.83 44.47
C ASN A 545 -64.14 -26.98 43.14
N TYR A 546 -64.09 -25.92 42.34
CA TYR A 546 -63.28 -25.88 41.12
C TYR A 546 -62.47 -24.60 41.04
N ARG A 547 -61.37 -24.66 40.27
CA ARG A 547 -60.57 -23.51 39.89
C ARG A 547 -60.14 -23.63 38.43
N LEU A 548 -60.28 -22.55 37.70
CA LEU A 548 -59.85 -22.38 36.31
C LEU A 548 -58.92 -21.17 36.21
N GLU A 549 -57.94 -21.22 35.32
CA GLU A 549 -57.07 -20.10 34.96
C GLU A 549 -57.11 -19.88 33.44
N PHE A 550 -56.94 -18.64 33.00
CA PHE A 550 -56.89 -18.28 31.58
C PHE A 550 -55.48 -18.43 30.99
N PHE A 551 -55.42 -18.97 29.77
CA PHE A 551 -54.19 -19.17 29.02
C PHE A 551 -54.32 -18.68 27.58
N GLY A 552 -53.17 -18.32 27.01
CA GLY A 552 -53.02 -17.72 25.70
C GLY A 552 -53.03 -16.18 25.74
N PRO A 553 -52.58 -15.51 24.66
CA PRO A 553 -52.48 -14.05 24.61
C PRO A 553 -53.81 -13.32 24.87
N ASN A 554 -54.97 -13.91 24.56
CA ASN A 554 -56.29 -13.28 24.63
C ASN A 554 -57.34 -14.16 25.33
N ALA A 555 -56.94 -14.96 26.33
CA ALA A 555 -57.81 -15.91 27.05
C ALA A 555 -58.45 -16.97 26.13
N GLU A 556 -57.71 -17.48 25.16
CA GLU A 556 -58.16 -18.50 24.21
C GLU A 556 -58.43 -19.86 24.87
N GLU A 557 -57.84 -20.13 26.04
CA GLU A 557 -57.96 -21.39 26.74
C GLU A 557 -58.20 -21.20 28.25
N ILE A 558 -58.85 -22.19 28.85
CA ILE A 558 -58.90 -22.39 30.30
C ILE A 558 -58.25 -23.72 30.67
N GLY A 559 -57.57 -23.73 31.81
CA GLY A 559 -56.97 -24.91 32.41
C GLY A 559 -57.15 -24.87 33.93
N GLY A 560 -57.40 -26.02 34.55
CA GLY A 560 -57.77 -26.05 35.94
C GLY A 560 -57.99 -27.43 36.52
N LYS A 561 -58.66 -27.46 37.67
CA LYS A 561 -59.06 -28.68 38.36
C LYS A 561 -60.35 -28.48 39.13
N MET A 562 -61.08 -29.56 39.35
CA MET A 562 -62.14 -29.62 40.36
C MET A 562 -61.91 -30.76 41.33
N SER A 563 -62.44 -30.61 42.54
CA SER A 563 -62.57 -31.67 43.52
C SER A 563 -64.04 -31.84 43.88
N LEU A 564 -64.51 -33.09 43.87
CA LEU A 564 -65.89 -33.46 44.16
C LEU A 564 -65.88 -34.79 44.92
N ASP A 565 -66.56 -34.83 46.06
CA ASP A 565 -66.71 -36.02 46.91
C ASP A 565 -65.39 -36.76 47.22
N GLY A 566 -64.31 -35.99 47.41
CA GLY A 566 -62.98 -36.50 47.72
C GLY A 566 -62.12 -36.88 46.50
N ASN A 567 -62.70 -36.89 45.30
CA ASN A 567 -61.99 -37.16 44.04
C ASN A 567 -61.53 -35.85 43.39
N ASN A 568 -60.52 -35.92 42.51
CA ASN A 568 -60.05 -34.77 41.74
C ASN A 568 -60.11 -35.04 40.24
N TYR A 569 -60.40 -33.99 39.48
CA TYR A 569 -60.48 -34.03 38.02
C TYR A 569 -59.69 -32.86 37.43
N GLY A 570 -58.95 -33.11 36.36
CA GLY A 570 -58.40 -32.04 35.52
C GLY A 570 -59.51 -31.42 34.68
N LEU A 571 -59.46 -30.10 34.48
CA LEU A 571 -60.39 -29.35 33.62
C LEU A 571 -59.59 -28.60 32.55
N ALA A 572 -59.92 -28.78 31.28
CA ALA A 572 -59.29 -28.06 30.18
C ALA A 572 -60.34 -27.68 29.13
N GLY A 573 -60.25 -26.50 28.53
CA GLY A 573 -61.14 -26.10 27.45
C GLY A 573 -60.65 -24.94 26.61
N THR A 574 -61.10 -24.89 25.37
CA THR A 574 -60.78 -23.85 24.39
C THR A 574 -62.00 -22.97 24.17
N ARG A 575 -61.78 -21.66 24.06
CA ARG A 575 -62.81 -20.66 23.84
C ARG A 575 -63.35 -20.73 22.41
N GLY A 576 -64.66 -20.63 22.27
CA GLY A 576 -65.31 -20.25 21.01
C GLY A 576 -65.13 -18.78 20.66
N GLU A 577 -65.89 -18.31 19.68
CA GLU A 577 -65.97 -16.89 19.36
C GLU A 577 -66.63 -16.09 20.49
N ILE A 578 -66.14 -14.88 20.74
CA ILE A 578 -66.77 -13.95 21.68
C ILE A 578 -67.99 -13.36 21.00
N GLN A 579 -69.17 -13.57 21.58
CA GLN A 579 -70.42 -12.95 21.18
C GLN A 579 -70.53 -11.60 21.88
N LYS A 580 -70.72 -10.53 21.10
CA LYS A 580 -70.82 -9.16 21.62
C LYS A 580 -72.25 -8.70 21.81
#